data_AF-A0A917P3G9-F1
#
_entry.id   AF-A0A917P3G9-F1
#
_cell.length_a   1.000
_cell.length_b   1.000
_cell.length_c   1.000
_cell.angle_alpha   90.00
_cell.angle_beta   90.00
_cell.angle_gamma   90.00
#
_symmetry.space_group_name_H-M   'P 1'
#
loop_
_entity.id
_entity.type
_entity.pdbx_description
1 polymer ?
#
loop_
_entity_poly.entity_id
_entity_poly.type
_entity_poly.pdbx_seq_one_letter_code
_entity_poly.pdbx_strand_id
1 'polypeptide(L)'
;MTTFAAHTVANLPDRSVLLSLQEIAEDIGTTDTTRTPLDADEAESLLSALLRVGEQSPVTISGLPEQRMLTVARRLLTHIAEDPDTAATAGAVLADPPADEHMSVETAVTATVVLGALVGWLQTKVDIRIKRKEGKAEFEFRLTKTTSSAVLLRELSAVIARLLGGGPPGPPPLG
;
A
#
# COMPACT_ATOMS: atom_id res chain seq x y z
N MET A 1 1.43 21.52 -5.51
CA MET A 1 1.20 21.32 -4.06
C MET A 1 1.87 20.03 -3.54
N THR A 2 2.80 19.43 -4.30
CA THR A 2 3.50 18.16 -4.01
C THR A 2 4.58 18.24 -2.91
N THR A 3 4.76 19.39 -2.26
CA THR A 3 5.90 19.61 -1.34
C THR A 3 5.50 19.50 0.14
N PHE A 4 4.23 19.71 0.47
CA PHE A 4 3.80 19.80 1.87
C PHE A 4 3.69 18.42 2.54
N ALA A 5 3.00 17.46 1.91
CA ALA A 5 2.84 16.10 2.46
C ALA A 5 4.19 15.40 2.64
N ALA A 6 5.05 15.42 1.62
CA ALA A 6 6.39 14.86 1.69
C ALA A 6 7.25 15.48 2.82
N HIS A 7 7.13 16.80 3.04
CA HIS A 7 7.86 17.48 4.12
C HIS A 7 7.33 17.09 5.50
N THR A 8 6.01 17.06 5.69
CA THR A 8 5.40 16.60 6.94
C THR A 8 5.81 15.18 7.26
N VAL A 9 5.65 14.25 6.32
CA VAL A 9 5.98 12.84 6.50
C VAL A 9 7.48 12.64 6.78
N ALA A 10 8.37 13.41 6.15
CA ALA A 10 9.81 13.32 6.39
C ALA A 10 10.20 13.68 7.83
N ASN A 11 9.46 14.58 8.48
CA ASN A 11 9.73 15.04 9.84
C ASN A 11 9.04 14.20 10.92
N LEU A 12 8.12 13.30 10.56
CA LEU A 12 7.46 12.42 11.53
C LEU A 12 8.44 11.39 12.11
N PRO A 13 8.32 11.03 13.40
CA PRO A 13 8.95 9.84 13.95
C PRO A 13 8.52 8.58 13.20
N ASP A 14 9.41 7.59 13.06
CA ASP A 14 9.12 6.33 12.37
C ASP A 14 7.84 5.66 12.86
N ARG A 15 7.60 5.74 14.17
CA ARG A 15 6.39 5.16 14.77
C ARG A 15 5.12 5.92 14.39
N SER A 16 5.13 7.25 14.42
CA SER A 16 3.99 8.05 13.96
C SER A 16 3.68 7.79 12.48
N VAL A 17 4.70 7.50 11.66
CA VAL A 17 4.47 7.06 10.26
C VAL A 17 3.69 5.75 10.21
N LEU A 18 4.09 4.75 11.00
CA LEU A 18 3.41 3.45 11.02
C LEU A 18 1.99 3.54 11.60
N LEU A 19 1.80 4.28 12.69
CA LEU A 19 0.48 4.49 13.27
C LEU A 19 -0.44 5.25 12.32
N SER A 20 0.07 6.28 11.64
CA SER A 20 -0.69 7.00 10.62
C SER A 20 -1.12 6.08 9.47
N LEU A 21 -0.22 5.21 9.00
CA LEU A 21 -0.55 4.23 7.97
C LEU A 21 -1.60 3.23 8.41
N GLN A 22 -1.52 2.76 9.66
CA GLN A 22 -2.50 1.85 10.23
C GLN A 22 -3.88 2.50 10.29
N GLU A 23 -3.96 3.71 10.85
CA GLU A 23 -5.22 4.45 10.98
C GLU A 23 -5.86 4.74 9.61
N ILE A 24 -5.05 5.17 8.63
CA ILE A 24 -5.53 5.39 7.26
C ILE A 24 -6.01 4.07 6.62
N ALA A 25 -5.28 2.97 6.82
CA ALA A 25 -5.67 1.67 6.28
C ALA A 25 -6.99 1.17 6.88
N GLU A 26 -7.20 1.41 8.19
CA GLU A 26 -8.45 1.09 8.88
C GLU A 26 -9.62 1.94 8.37
N ASP A 27 -9.44 3.25 8.18
CA ASP A 27 -10.47 4.15 7.63
C ASP A 27 -10.85 3.75 6.18
N ILE A 28 -9.85 3.48 5.33
CA ILE A 28 -10.06 3.01 3.96
C ILE A 28 -10.77 1.64 3.96
N GLY A 29 -10.41 0.75 4.88
CA GLY A 29 -10.98 -0.60 4.99
C GLY A 29 -12.41 -0.63 5.52
N THR A 30 -12.74 0.23 6.49
CA THR A 30 -14.07 0.31 7.11
C THR A 30 -15.14 0.93 6.21
N THR A 31 -14.73 1.70 5.20
CA THR A 31 -15.64 2.32 4.23
C THR A 31 -16.38 1.28 3.37
N ASP A 32 -15.87 0.06 3.24
CA ASP A 32 -16.48 -1.02 2.44
C ASP A 32 -16.43 -2.37 3.18
N THR A 33 -17.50 -2.65 3.93
CA THR A 33 -17.66 -3.89 4.71
C THR A 33 -17.81 -5.14 3.87
N THR A 34 -17.87 -5.04 2.54
CA THR A 34 -17.90 -6.20 1.64
C THR A 34 -16.51 -6.75 1.33
N ARG A 35 -15.45 -6.01 1.73
CA ARG A 35 -14.06 -6.41 1.52
C ARG A 35 -13.71 -7.61 2.39
N THR A 36 -13.05 -8.58 1.77
CA THR A 36 -12.59 -9.78 2.45
C THR A 36 -11.36 -9.45 3.28
N PRO A 37 -11.34 -9.76 4.60
CA PRO A 37 -10.14 -9.61 5.40
C PRO A 37 -9.04 -10.54 4.87
N LEU A 38 -7.83 -9.99 4.80
CA LEU A 38 -6.62 -10.64 4.32
C LEU A 38 -5.62 -10.76 5.45
N ASP A 39 -5.01 -11.93 5.60
CA ASP A 39 -3.81 -12.07 6.43
C ASP A 39 -2.56 -11.57 5.68
N ALA A 40 -1.42 -11.54 6.37
CA ALA A 40 -0.16 -11.04 5.81
C ALA A 40 0.32 -11.86 4.61
N ASP A 41 0.16 -13.19 4.64
CA ASP A 41 0.60 -14.09 3.57
C ASP A 41 -0.29 -13.93 2.32
N GLU A 42 -1.61 -13.77 2.53
CA GLU A 42 -2.55 -13.49 1.46
C GLU A 42 -2.31 -12.10 0.85
N ALA A 43 -2.01 -11.09 1.68
CA ALA A 43 -1.65 -9.75 1.21
C ALA A 43 -0.37 -9.77 0.36
N GLU A 44 0.67 -10.48 0.80
CA GLU A 44 1.89 -10.67 0.01
C GLU A 44 1.65 -11.42 -1.30
N SER A 45 0.82 -12.46 -1.25
CA SER A 45 0.47 -13.26 -2.42
C SER A 45 -0.30 -12.43 -3.44
N LEU A 46 -1.20 -11.56 -2.98
CA LEU A 46 -1.95 -10.61 -3.80
C LEU A 46 -1.02 -9.61 -4.48
N LEU A 47 -0.12 -8.97 -3.72
CA LEU A 47 0.85 -8.03 -4.26
C LEU A 47 1.78 -8.71 -5.27
N SER A 48 2.23 -9.92 -4.97
CA SER A 48 3.03 -10.74 -5.88
C SER A 48 2.29 -11.07 -7.17
N ALA A 49 0.99 -11.36 -7.11
CA ALA A 49 0.16 -11.58 -8.29
C ALA A 49 0.06 -10.32 -9.15
N LEU A 50 -0.17 -9.15 -8.53
CA LEU A 50 -0.24 -7.88 -9.26
C LEU A 50 1.10 -7.53 -9.93
N LEU A 51 2.22 -7.69 -9.21
CA LEU A 51 3.56 -7.44 -9.75
C LEU A 51 3.83 -8.32 -10.98
N ARG A 52 3.47 -9.61 -10.93
CA ARG A 52 3.60 -10.52 -12.08
C ARG A 52 2.76 -10.10 -13.28
N VAL A 53 1.52 -9.66 -13.06
CA VAL A 53 0.63 -9.15 -14.14
C VAL A 53 1.26 -7.97 -14.87
N GLY A 54 1.98 -7.12 -14.14
CA GLY A 54 2.69 -5.98 -14.69
C GLY A 54 4.15 -6.21 -15.04
N GLU A 55 4.57 -7.49 -15.13
CA GLU A 55 5.94 -7.89 -15.50
C GLU A 55 7.02 -7.32 -14.57
N GLN A 56 6.67 -7.04 -13.31
CA GLN A 56 7.58 -6.59 -12.26
C GLN A 56 8.11 -7.78 -11.45
N SER A 57 9.31 -7.63 -10.88
CA SER A 57 9.86 -8.62 -9.96
C SER A 57 9.05 -8.67 -8.67
N PRO A 58 8.62 -9.86 -8.21
CA PRO A 58 7.95 -9.98 -6.92
C PRO A 58 8.89 -9.56 -5.79
N VAL A 59 8.33 -8.91 -4.77
CA VAL A 59 9.06 -8.47 -3.57
C VAL A 59 8.36 -9.02 -2.34
N THR A 60 9.09 -9.74 -1.51
CA THR A 60 8.62 -10.23 -0.20
C THR A 60 8.84 -9.14 0.84
N ILE A 61 7.76 -8.54 1.33
CA ILE A 61 7.84 -7.39 2.26
C ILE A 61 8.29 -7.84 3.64
N SER A 62 7.81 -8.99 4.12
CA SER A 62 8.18 -9.57 5.42
C SER A 62 9.65 -9.97 5.52
N GLY A 63 10.34 -10.11 4.38
CA GLY A 63 11.77 -10.39 4.31
C GLY A 63 12.67 -9.15 4.22
N LEU A 64 12.09 -7.94 4.16
CA LEU A 64 12.87 -6.71 4.06
C LEU A 64 13.51 -6.33 5.40
N PRO A 65 14.74 -5.80 5.40
CA PRO A 65 15.31 -5.18 6.60
C PRO A 65 14.41 -4.06 7.13
N GLU A 66 14.30 -3.92 8.44
CA GLU A 66 13.42 -2.93 9.09
C GLU A 66 13.60 -1.51 8.55
N GLN A 67 14.84 -1.04 8.38
CA GLN A 67 15.13 0.28 7.83
C GLN A 67 14.60 0.47 6.39
N ARG A 68 14.68 -0.59 5.56
CA ARG A 68 14.09 -0.59 4.21
C ARG A 68 12.58 -0.50 4.30
N MET A 69 11.98 -1.25 5.23
CA MET A 69 10.54 -1.27 5.44
C MET A 69 10.00 0.08 5.93
N LEU A 70 10.72 0.77 6.82
CA LEU A 70 10.40 2.14 7.23
C LEU A 70 10.52 3.14 6.08
N THR A 71 11.51 2.96 5.20
CA THR A 71 11.62 3.77 3.97
C THR A 71 10.41 3.55 3.06
N VAL A 72 9.95 2.31 2.91
CA VAL A 72 8.73 1.98 2.16
C VAL A 72 7.51 2.60 2.83
N ALA A 73 7.38 2.50 4.16
CA ALA A 73 6.27 3.09 4.92
C ALA A 73 6.17 4.61 4.69
N ARG A 74 7.28 5.35 4.79
CA ARG A 74 7.29 6.81 4.53
C ARG A 74 6.90 7.16 3.10
N ARG A 75 7.39 6.40 2.12
CA ARG A 75 7.02 6.59 0.71
C ARG A 75 5.53 6.30 0.48
N LEU A 76 5.02 5.23 1.07
CA LEU A 76 3.62 4.86 0.99
C LEU A 76 2.73 5.94 1.61
N LEU A 77 3.06 6.42 2.80
CA LEU A 77 2.30 7.48 3.48
C LEU A 77 2.28 8.77 2.65
N THR A 78 3.43 9.14 2.08
CA THR A 78 3.52 10.28 1.16
C THR A 78 2.63 10.06 -0.07
N HIS A 79 2.68 8.88 -0.67
CA HIS A 79 1.88 8.55 -1.84
C HIS A 79 0.38 8.61 -1.55
N ILE A 80 -0.06 8.01 -0.44
CA ILE A 80 -1.45 8.03 0.02
C ILE A 80 -1.92 9.47 0.30
N ALA A 81 -1.06 10.32 0.86
CA ALA A 81 -1.38 11.73 1.11
C ALA A 81 -1.49 12.59 -0.16
N GLU A 82 -0.86 12.18 -1.25
CA GLU A 82 -0.90 12.86 -2.54
C GLU A 82 -1.96 12.30 -3.50
N ASP A 83 -2.46 11.10 -3.22
CA ASP A 83 -3.44 10.41 -4.03
C ASP A 83 -4.84 11.03 -3.86
N PRO A 84 -5.53 11.47 -4.92
CA PRO A 84 -6.83 12.15 -4.82
C PRO A 84 -7.92 11.37 -4.10
N ASP A 85 -7.88 10.04 -4.13
CA ASP A 85 -8.91 9.19 -3.52
C ASP A 85 -8.67 8.99 -2.01
N THR A 86 -7.44 9.21 -1.52
CA THR A 86 -7.06 9.02 -0.11
C THR A 86 -6.53 10.27 0.59
N ALA A 87 -6.27 11.36 -0.16
CA ALA A 87 -5.65 12.57 0.36
C ALA A 87 -6.45 13.25 1.47
N ALA A 88 -7.79 13.17 1.43
CA ALA A 88 -8.64 13.74 2.47
C ALA A 88 -8.46 13.01 3.82
N THR A 89 -8.58 11.69 3.82
CA THR A 89 -8.34 10.83 5.00
C THR A 89 -6.91 11.03 5.51
N ALA A 90 -5.92 10.96 4.62
CA ALA A 90 -4.53 11.12 4.99
C ALA A 90 -4.22 12.52 5.53
N GLY A 91 -4.83 13.56 4.97
CA GLY A 91 -4.69 14.92 5.44
C GLY A 91 -5.24 15.13 6.84
N ALA A 92 -6.35 14.48 7.19
CA ALA A 92 -6.93 14.51 8.53
C ALA A 92 -5.98 13.87 9.56
N VAL A 93 -5.45 12.69 9.26
CA VAL A 93 -4.51 11.98 10.14
C VAL A 93 -3.18 12.74 10.26
N LEU A 94 -2.64 13.29 9.16
CA LEU A 94 -1.38 14.03 9.18
C LEU A 94 -1.48 15.41 9.86
N ALA A 95 -2.69 15.96 10.01
CA ALA A 95 -2.90 17.21 10.73
C ALA A 95 -2.75 17.06 12.25
N ASP A 96 -3.06 15.88 12.77
CA ASP A 96 -2.87 15.49 14.17
C ASP A 96 -2.34 14.05 14.23
N PRO A 97 -1.06 13.85 13.89
CA PRO A 97 -0.51 12.51 13.72
C PRO A 97 -0.52 11.76 15.05
N PRO A 98 -0.91 10.47 15.08
CA PRO A 98 -0.93 9.68 16.29
C PRO A 98 0.46 9.68 16.95
N ALA A 99 0.50 10.27 18.14
CA ALA A 99 1.65 10.26 19.02
C ALA A 99 1.64 8.94 19.82
N ASP A 100 2.83 8.40 20.05
CA ASP A 100 2.97 7.20 20.84
C ASP A 100 3.33 7.53 22.30
N GLU A 101 2.52 7.05 23.24
CA GLU A 101 2.79 7.11 24.68
C GLU A 101 3.44 5.82 25.22
N HIS A 102 3.64 4.76 24.40
CA HIS A 102 4.04 3.43 24.91
C HIS A 102 5.22 2.78 24.17
N MET A 103 6.37 2.68 24.84
CA MET A 103 7.59 1.99 24.38
C MET A 103 7.37 0.54 23.89
N SER A 104 7.93 0.23 22.71
CA SER A 104 8.10 -1.10 22.08
C SER A 104 6.94 -1.67 21.26
N VAL A 105 7.16 -1.80 19.94
CA VAL A 105 6.42 -2.72 19.07
C VAL A 105 7.43 -3.49 18.21
N GLU A 106 7.25 -4.81 18.17
CA GLU A 106 8.09 -5.76 17.46
C GLU A 106 7.99 -5.60 15.93
N THR A 107 9.10 -5.83 15.22
CA THR A 107 9.27 -5.70 13.77
C THR A 107 8.20 -6.43 12.92
N ALA A 108 7.54 -7.46 13.47
CA ALA A 108 6.44 -8.18 12.82
C ALA A 108 5.19 -7.32 12.59
N VAL A 109 4.97 -6.27 13.38
CA VAL A 109 3.86 -5.34 13.19
C VAL A 109 4.11 -4.42 12.00
N THR A 110 5.36 -4.03 11.75
CA THR A 110 5.73 -3.10 10.68
C THR A 110 5.40 -3.67 9.29
N ALA A 111 5.70 -4.95 9.04
CA ALA A 111 5.38 -5.60 7.76
C ALA A 111 3.87 -5.66 7.53
N THR A 112 3.12 -6.02 8.58
CA THR A 112 1.66 -6.10 8.53
C THR A 112 1.03 -4.74 8.25
N VAL A 113 1.52 -3.66 8.89
CA VAL A 113 1.04 -2.29 8.64
C VAL A 113 1.29 -1.86 7.20
N VAL A 114 2.50 -2.09 6.68
CA VAL A 114 2.84 -1.73 5.29
C VAL A 114 2.00 -2.53 4.29
N LEU A 115 1.81 -3.83 4.52
CA LEU A 115 0.96 -4.70 3.70
C LEU A 115 -0.50 -4.25 3.73
N GLY A 116 -1.05 -4.02 4.92
CA GLY A 116 -2.42 -3.57 5.11
C GLY A 116 -2.68 -2.23 4.42
N ALA A 117 -1.77 -1.26 4.55
CA ALA A 117 -1.91 0.04 3.90
C ALA A 117 -1.76 -0.06 2.37
N LEU A 118 -0.85 -0.87 1.84
CA LEU A 118 -0.71 -1.09 0.39
C LEU A 118 -1.97 -1.72 -0.20
N VAL A 119 -2.50 -2.76 0.46
CA VAL A 119 -3.72 -3.44 0.04
C VAL A 119 -4.92 -2.50 0.16
N GLY A 120 -5.04 -1.76 1.27
CA GLY A 120 -6.10 -0.76 1.46
C GLY A 120 -6.11 0.29 0.36
N TRP A 121 -4.94 0.89 0.06
CA TRP A 121 -4.82 1.82 -1.06
C TRP A 121 -5.19 1.15 -2.40
N LEU A 122 -4.70 -0.05 -2.68
CA LEU A 122 -5.02 -0.77 -3.92
C LEU A 122 -6.53 -1.02 -4.06
N GLN A 123 -7.22 -1.33 -2.97
CA GLN A 123 -8.66 -1.54 -2.93
C GLN A 123 -9.47 -0.26 -3.22
N THR A 124 -8.87 0.93 -3.09
CA THR A 124 -9.50 2.18 -3.59
C THR A 124 -9.49 2.28 -5.11
N LYS A 125 -8.57 1.57 -5.77
CA LYS A 125 -8.34 1.62 -7.22
C LYS A 125 -9.02 0.48 -7.98
N VAL A 126 -9.06 -0.70 -7.36
CA VAL A 126 -9.58 -1.92 -7.96
C VAL A 126 -10.43 -2.71 -6.96
N ASP A 127 -11.50 -3.31 -7.46
CA ASP A 127 -12.20 -4.41 -6.81
C ASP A 127 -11.33 -5.67 -6.88
N ILE A 128 -11.07 -6.29 -5.74
CA ILE A 128 -10.22 -7.48 -5.66
C ILE A 128 -11.08 -8.65 -5.22
N ARG A 129 -11.37 -9.56 -6.15
CA ARG A 129 -12.11 -10.77 -5.85
C ARG A 129 -11.15 -11.89 -5.51
N ILE A 130 -11.35 -12.47 -4.34
CA ILE A 130 -10.48 -13.52 -3.79
C ILE A 130 -11.25 -14.83 -3.81
N LYS A 131 -10.72 -15.82 -4.49
CA LYS A 131 -11.25 -17.19 -4.51
C LYS A 131 -10.27 -18.09 -3.77
N ARG A 132 -10.69 -18.65 -2.65
CA ARG A 132 -9.90 -19.62 -1.88
C ARG A 132 -10.29 -21.02 -2.34
N LYS A 133 -9.35 -21.78 -2.92
CA LYS A 133 -9.55 -23.16 -3.34
C LYS A 133 -8.40 -24.04 -2.86
N GLU A 134 -8.71 -25.11 -2.13
CA GLU A 134 -7.72 -26.11 -1.67
C GLU A 134 -6.51 -25.50 -0.92
N GLY A 135 -6.76 -24.48 -0.09
CA GLY A 135 -5.70 -23.79 0.67
C GLY A 135 -4.83 -22.84 -0.17
N LYS A 136 -5.21 -22.57 -1.42
CA LYS A 136 -4.57 -21.56 -2.29
C LYS A 136 -5.54 -20.40 -2.54
N ALA A 137 -5.03 -19.19 -2.47
CA ALA A 137 -5.75 -17.98 -2.86
C ALA A 137 -5.51 -17.68 -4.34
N GLU A 138 -6.60 -17.59 -5.11
CA GLU A 138 -6.62 -17.04 -6.47
C GLU A 138 -7.17 -15.61 -6.42
N PHE A 139 -6.46 -14.68 -7.05
CA PHE A 139 -6.81 -13.26 -7.05
C PHE A 139 -7.29 -12.82 -8.42
N GLU A 140 -8.45 -12.19 -8.48
CA GLU A 140 -9.04 -11.63 -9.69
C GLU A 140 -9.23 -10.12 -9.50
N PHE A 141 -8.48 -9.30 -10.25
CA PHE A 141 -8.52 -7.85 -10.15
C PHE A 141 -9.52 -7.26 -11.15
N ARG A 142 -10.55 -6.60 -10.64
CA ARG A 142 -11.61 -5.93 -11.40
C ARG A 142 -11.56 -4.43 -11.13
N LEU A 143 -11.86 -3.61 -12.13
CA LEU A 143 -11.93 -2.16 -11.94
C LEU A 143 -13.35 -1.81 -11.50
N THR A 144 -13.49 -0.90 -10.54
CA THR A 144 -14.78 -0.52 -9.93
C THR A 144 -15.77 0.09 -10.93
N LYS A 145 -15.34 0.45 -12.16
CA LYS A 145 -16.19 1.07 -13.20
C LYS A 145 -16.11 0.46 -14.61
N THR A 146 -15.18 -0.45 -14.92
CA THR A 146 -15.11 -1.18 -16.22
C THR A 146 -14.19 -2.41 -16.09
N THR A 147 -14.20 -3.35 -17.02
CA THR A 147 -13.21 -4.46 -17.04
C THR A 147 -11.79 -3.91 -16.99
N SER A 148 -10.94 -4.44 -16.11
CA SER A 148 -9.57 -3.96 -15.92
C SER A 148 -8.81 -3.92 -17.23
N SER A 149 -8.42 -2.72 -17.70
CA SER A 149 -7.49 -2.65 -18.82
C SER A 149 -6.14 -3.17 -18.34
N ALA A 150 -5.50 -4.05 -19.11
CA ALA A 150 -4.16 -4.55 -18.78
C ALA A 150 -3.15 -3.40 -18.55
N VAL A 151 -3.43 -2.22 -19.13
CA VAL A 151 -2.70 -0.98 -18.93
C VAL A 151 -2.78 -0.50 -17.48
N LEU A 152 -3.96 -0.43 -16.87
CA LEU A 152 -4.07 0.04 -15.48
C LEU A 152 -3.38 -0.92 -14.51
N LEU A 153 -3.54 -2.24 -14.70
CA LEU A 153 -2.87 -3.22 -13.83
C LEU A 153 -1.33 -3.10 -13.93
N ARG A 154 -0.80 -2.82 -15.13
CA ARG A 154 0.62 -2.50 -15.33
C ARG A 154 1.01 -1.21 -14.60
N GLU A 155 0.23 -0.14 -14.72
CA GLU A 155 0.49 1.12 -14.03
C GLU A 155 0.50 0.95 -12.50
N LEU A 156 -0.51 0.27 -11.93
CA LEU A 156 -0.59 -0.01 -10.50
C LEU A 156 0.60 -0.86 -10.03
N SER A 157 0.98 -1.88 -10.80
CA SER A 157 2.15 -2.69 -10.48
C SER A 157 3.44 -1.87 -10.46
N ALA A 158 3.60 -0.92 -11.39
CA ALA A 158 4.78 -0.07 -11.48
C ALA A 158 4.83 0.93 -10.31
N VAL A 159 3.68 1.42 -9.85
CA VAL A 159 3.57 2.23 -8.63
C VAL A 159 4.03 1.43 -7.42
N ILE A 160 3.50 0.23 -7.21
CA ILE A 160 3.90 -0.64 -6.09
C ILE A 160 5.39 -0.98 -6.17
N ALA A 161 5.90 -1.37 -7.34
CA ALA A 161 7.32 -1.66 -7.52
C ALA A 161 8.21 -0.44 -7.18
N ARG A 162 7.77 0.77 -7.52
CA ARG A 162 8.49 2.02 -7.17
C ARG A 162 8.47 2.28 -5.66
N LEU A 163 7.33 2.09 -5.01
CA LEU A 163 7.20 2.23 -3.56
C LEU A 163 8.13 1.26 -2.83
N LEU A 164 8.16 0.00 -3.26
CA LEU A 164 8.96 -1.08 -2.66
C LEU A 164 10.46 -0.98 -3.00
N GLY A 165 10.82 -0.54 -4.21
CA GLY A 165 12.17 -0.66 -4.75
C GLY A 165 12.94 0.65 -4.95
N GLY A 166 12.27 1.81 -5.00
CA GLY A 166 12.93 3.09 -5.24
C GLY A 166 13.82 3.13 -6.49
N GLY A 167 13.26 2.81 -7.67
CA GLY A 167 13.91 3.03 -8.97
C GLY A 167 13.18 4.12 -9.77
N PRO A 168 13.87 4.89 -10.63
CA PRO A 168 13.28 6.01 -11.38
C PRO A 168 12.19 5.53 -12.35
N PRO A 169 11.31 6.43 -12.84
CA PRO A 169 10.32 6.08 -13.85
C PRO A 169 11.02 5.47 -15.06
N GLY A 170 10.77 4.19 -15.33
CA GLY A 170 11.09 3.61 -16.63
C GLY A 170 10.36 4.42 -17.70
N PRO A 171 11.04 4.80 -18.80
CA PRO A 171 10.39 5.54 -19.87
C PRO A 171 9.23 4.71 -20.45
N PRO A 172 8.16 5.38 -20.94
CA PRO A 172 7.08 4.67 -21.61
C PRO A 172 7.63 3.87 -22.80
N PRO A 173 7.07 2.68 -23.11
CA PRO A 173 7.44 1.97 -24.31
C PRO A 173 7.14 2.87 -25.52
N LEU A 174 8.16 3.11 -26.33
CA LEU A 174 8.01 3.77 -27.63
C LEU A 174 7.22 2.82 -28.53
N GLY A 175 5.94 3.16 -28.76
CA GLY A 175 5.11 2.61 -29.82
C GLY A 175 5.01 3.59 -30.98
#